data_AF-A0A1S3E6Z5-F1
#
_entry.id   AF-A0A1S3E6Z5-F1
#
_cell.length_a   1.000
_cell.length_b   1.000
_cell.length_c   1.000
_cell.angle_alpha   90.00
_cell.angle_beta   90.00
_cell.angle_gamma   90.00
#
_symmetry.space_group_name_H-M   'P 1'
#
loop_
_entity.id
_entity.type
_entity.pdbx_description
1 polymer ?
#
loop_
_entity_poly.entity_id
_entity_poly.type
_entity_poly.pdbx_seq_one_letter_code
_entity_poly.pdbx_strand_id
1 'polypeptide(L)'
;MEKADKNAANREKLTILHTLGSKTLARKRDELELRDGRKYSRGEMYSICHKKSDGSFVNDEAKEKYEQLQAEIGKTPSPNEAFVNVFGKEHPRYVRCMGLGITPSQITTSTSHSVRSTSSSEANEKMEKMQVEIDRLKKRDFEVDMLKEQIAFLMQMQNSRDKQIKLFS
;
A
#
# COMPACT_ATOMS: atom_id res chain seq x y z
N MET A 1 -2.47 -8.01 36.28
CA MET A 1 -3.33 -9.15 35.91
C MET A 1 -4.57 -8.69 35.15
N GLU A 2 -5.39 -7.80 35.69
CA GLU A 2 -6.67 -7.38 35.09
C GLU A 2 -6.65 -7.04 33.57
N LYS A 3 -5.63 -6.32 33.07
CA LYS A 3 -5.49 -6.02 31.63
C LYS A 3 -5.15 -7.25 30.78
N ALA A 4 -4.34 -8.16 31.33
CA ALA A 4 -3.96 -9.39 30.64
C ALA A 4 -5.15 -10.36 30.52
N ASP A 5 -5.95 -10.48 31.59
CA ASP A 5 -7.14 -11.33 31.61
C ASP A 5 -8.22 -10.80 30.65
N LYS A 6 -8.42 -9.48 30.61
CA LYS A 6 -9.30 -8.84 29.62
C LYS A 6 -8.82 -9.08 28.18
N ASN A 7 -7.51 -9.01 27.92
CA ASN A 7 -6.96 -9.28 26.60
C ASN A 7 -7.10 -10.76 26.20
N ALA A 8 -6.92 -11.69 27.15
CA ALA A 8 -7.14 -13.12 26.92
C ALA A 8 -8.61 -13.41 26.58
N ALA A 9 -9.54 -12.87 27.35
CA ALA A 9 -10.98 -13.01 27.09
C ALA A 9 -11.40 -12.38 25.75
N ASN A 10 -10.77 -11.25 25.35
CA ASN A 10 -11.03 -10.65 24.04
C ASN A 10 -10.44 -11.48 22.90
N ARG A 11 -9.29 -12.12 23.11
CA ARG A 11 -8.66 -13.00 22.12
C ARG A 11 -9.49 -14.27 21.90
N GLU A 12 -10.09 -14.81 22.95
CA GLU A 12 -11.00 -15.97 22.85
C GLU A 12 -12.24 -15.66 22.01
N LYS A 13 -12.73 -14.41 22.06
CA LYS A 13 -13.86 -13.94 21.22
C LYS A 13 -13.49 -13.73 19.75
N LEU A 14 -12.22 -13.82 19.36
CA LEU A 14 -11.77 -13.64 17.98
C LEU A 14 -11.85 -14.98 17.23
N THR A 15 -13.06 -15.41 16.89
CA THR A 15 -13.32 -16.70 16.23
C THR A 15 -13.02 -16.70 14.72
N ILE A 16 -13.23 -15.56 14.07
CA ILE A 16 -12.99 -15.39 12.63
C ILE A 16 -11.60 -14.79 12.42
N LEU A 17 -10.63 -15.66 12.15
CA LEU A 17 -9.24 -15.27 11.92
C LEU A 17 -9.01 -14.79 10.48
N HIS A 18 -8.07 -13.87 10.34
CA HIS A 18 -7.65 -13.31 9.06
C HIS A 18 -6.46 -14.08 8.47
N THR A 19 -6.41 -14.24 7.14
CA THR A 19 -5.40 -15.07 6.45
C THR A 19 -4.27 -14.31 5.78
N LEU A 20 -4.30 -12.97 5.69
CA LEU A 20 -3.22 -12.21 5.02
C LEU A 20 -1.90 -12.13 5.81
N GLY A 21 -1.81 -12.79 6.97
CA GLY A 21 -0.65 -12.71 7.86
C GLY A 21 -0.37 -11.27 8.30
N SER A 22 0.89 -10.85 8.19
CA SER A 22 1.33 -9.49 8.58
C SER A 22 0.95 -8.38 7.59
N LYS A 23 0.36 -8.73 6.44
CA LYS A 23 -0.04 -7.73 5.44
C LYS A 23 -1.38 -7.11 5.81
N THR A 24 -1.45 -5.78 5.79
CA THR A 24 -2.70 -5.06 6.06
C THR A 24 -3.69 -5.24 4.90
N LEU A 25 -4.98 -5.23 5.23
CA LEU A 25 -6.06 -5.31 4.24
C LEU A 25 -5.99 -4.16 3.21
N ALA A 26 -5.60 -2.96 3.65
CA ALA A 26 -5.43 -1.80 2.76
C ALA A 26 -4.35 -2.03 1.70
N ARG A 27 -3.17 -2.52 2.10
CA ARG A 27 -2.09 -2.84 1.15
C ARG A 27 -2.50 -3.94 0.19
N LYS A 28 -3.17 -4.99 0.70
CA LYS A 28 -3.62 -6.09 -0.15
C LYS A 28 -4.66 -5.63 -1.18
N ARG A 29 -5.57 -4.73 -0.78
CA ARG A 29 -6.53 -4.12 -1.71
C ARG A 29 -5.80 -3.36 -2.80
N ASP A 30 -4.89 -2.47 -2.44
CA ASP A 30 -4.15 -1.63 -3.40
C ASP A 30 -3.39 -2.48 -4.44
N GLU A 31 -2.72 -3.55 -3.98
CA GLU A 31 -2.07 -4.52 -4.86
C GLU A 31 -3.02 -5.21 -5.84
N LEU A 32 -4.25 -5.53 -5.40
CA LEU A 32 -5.26 -6.17 -6.25
C LEU A 32 -5.91 -5.18 -7.22
N GLU A 33 -6.17 -3.95 -6.77
CA GLU A 33 -6.72 -2.89 -7.61
C GLU A 33 -5.74 -2.49 -8.72
N LEU A 34 -4.44 -2.43 -8.41
CA LEU A 34 -3.37 -2.19 -9.39
C LEU A 34 -3.24 -3.35 -10.39
N ARG A 35 -3.37 -4.59 -9.94
CA ARG A 35 -3.25 -5.77 -10.80
C ARG A 35 -4.44 -5.91 -11.76
N ASP A 36 -5.64 -5.71 -11.24
CA ASP A 36 -6.88 -6.01 -11.98
C ASP A 36 -7.51 -4.77 -12.62
N GLY A 37 -6.97 -3.58 -12.33
CA GLY A 37 -7.46 -2.31 -12.85
C GLY A 37 -8.88 -1.94 -12.41
N ARG A 38 -9.41 -2.61 -11.37
CA ARG A 38 -10.78 -2.44 -10.87
C ARG A 38 -10.77 -2.18 -9.38
N LYS A 39 -11.76 -1.44 -8.88
CA LYS A 39 -11.95 -1.25 -7.43
C LYS A 39 -12.55 -2.50 -6.78
N TYR A 40 -12.11 -2.79 -5.57
CA TYR A 40 -12.57 -3.92 -4.77
C TYR A 40 -13.53 -3.46 -3.67
N SER A 41 -14.73 -4.03 -3.64
CA SER A 41 -15.72 -3.76 -2.58
C SER A 41 -15.34 -4.42 -1.25
N ARG A 42 -15.99 -3.99 -0.15
CA ARG A 42 -15.80 -4.59 1.18
C ARG A 42 -16.17 -6.08 1.21
N GLY A 43 -17.25 -6.46 0.53
CA GLY A 43 -17.68 -7.86 0.49
C GLY A 43 -16.76 -8.76 -0.31
N GLU A 44 -16.19 -8.27 -1.41
CA GLU A 44 -15.16 -9.01 -2.15
C GLU A 44 -13.90 -9.18 -1.32
N MET A 45 -13.44 -8.11 -0.66
CA MET A 45 -12.28 -8.16 0.23
C MET A 45 -12.48 -9.11 1.40
N TYR A 46 -13.71 -9.28 1.91
CA TYR A 46 -13.99 -10.25 2.97
C TYR A 46 -13.59 -11.66 2.54
N SER A 47 -13.95 -12.09 1.33
CA SER A 47 -13.60 -13.42 0.83
C SER A 47 -12.09 -13.62 0.69
N ILE A 48 -11.38 -12.61 0.22
CA ILE A 48 -9.92 -12.64 0.04
C ILE A 48 -9.19 -12.79 1.38
N CYS A 49 -9.73 -12.17 2.42
CA CYS A 49 -9.11 -12.08 3.74
C CYS A 49 -9.42 -13.25 4.67
N HIS A 50 -10.44 -14.05 4.34
CA HIS A 50 -10.92 -15.16 5.17
C HIS A 50 -10.89 -16.51 4.43
N LYS A 51 -10.32 -16.54 3.22
CA LYS A 51 -9.97 -17.76 2.52
C LYS A 51 -8.49 -18.09 2.71
N LYS A 52 -8.20 -19.39 2.85
CA LYS A 52 -6.84 -19.93 2.84
C LYS A 52 -6.32 -20.00 1.40
N SER A 53 -5.06 -20.38 1.24
CA SER A 53 -4.43 -20.55 -0.08
C SER A 53 -5.06 -21.65 -0.93
N ASP A 54 -5.75 -22.61 -0.29
CA ASP A 54 -6.51 -23.68 -0.94
C ASP A 54 -7.90 -23.24 -1.43
N GLY A 55 -8.30 -21.99 -1.15
CA GLY A 55 -9.62 -21.43 -1.50
C GLY A 55 -10.74 -21.75 -0.52
N SER A 56 -10.49 -22.59 0.50
CA SER A 56 -11.43 -22.88 1.58
C SER A 56 -11.50 -21.73 2.59
N PHE A 57 -12.64 -21.58 3.28
CA PHE A 57 -12.77 -20.60 4.35
C PHE A 57 -12.01 -21.05 5.61
N VAL A 58 -11.58 -20.08 6.42
CA VAL A 58 -10.88 -20.36 7.69
C VAL A 58 -11.70 -21.19 8.67
N ASN A 59 -13.01 -20.92 8.73
CA ASN A 59 -13.96 -21.53 9.65
C ASN A 59 -15.37 -21.46 9.04
N ASP A 60 -16.29 -22.29 9.52
CA ASP A 60 -17.68 -22.35 9.03
C ASP A 60 -18.43 -21.04 9.30
N GLU A 61 -18.18 -20.38 10.45
CA GLU A 61 -18.74 -19.06 10.75
C GLU A 61 -18.36 -18.00 9.70
N ALA A 62 -17.12 -18.05 9.20
CA ALA A 62 -16.65 -17.12 8.17
C ALA A 62 -17.35 -17.37 6.84
N LYS A 63 -17.61 -18.64 6.52
CA LYS A 63 -18.37 -19.03 5.34
C LYS A 63 -19.83 -18.56 5.44
N GLU A 64 -20.49 -18.79 6.58
CA GLU A 64 -21.87 -18.34 6.81
C GLU A 64 -22.00 -16.81 6.70
N LYS A 65 -21.06 -16.07 7.30
CA LYS A 65 -21.02 -14.60 7.17
C LYS A 65 -20.82 -14.13 5.74
N TYR A 66 -19.99 -14.83 4.97
CA TYR A 66 -19.82 -14.53 3.54
C TYR A 66 -21.12 -14.76 2.76
N GLU A 67 -21.81 -15.88 3.01
CA GLU A 67 -23.09 -16.21 2.35
C GLU A 67 -24.19 -15.19 2.70
N GLN A 68 -24.31 -14.83 3.98
CA GLN A 68 -25.21 -13.76 4.44
C GLN A 68 -24.90 -12.44 3.72
N LEU A 69 -23.61 -12.11 3.58
CA LEU A 69 -23.19 -10.88 2.92
C LEU A 69 -23.53 -10.88 1.43
N GLN A 70 -23.32 -11.99 0.72
CA GLN A 70 -23.71 -12.11 -0.69
C GLN A 70 -25.23 -11.99 -0.87
N ALA A 71 -26.02 -12.63 0.00
CA ALA A 71 -27.47 -12.53 -0.03
C ALA A 71 -27.96 -11.10 0.21
N GLU A 72 -27.29 -10.34 1.08
CA GLU A 72 -27.68 -8.97 1.44
C GLU A 72 -27.23 -7.94 0.40
N ILE A 73 -26.09 -8.16 -0.27
CA ILE A 73 -25.63 -7.34 -1.40
C ILE A 73 -26.67 -7.38 -2.54
N GLY A 74 -27.34 -8.51 -2.75
CA GLY A 74 -28.41 -8.62 -3.75
C GLY A 74 -29.73 -7.93 -3.37
N LYS A 75 -29.93 -7.60 -2.09
CA LYS A 75 -31.18 -7.00 -1.57
C LYS A 75 -31.08 -5.51 -1.32
N THR A 76 -29.91 -5.04 -0.87
CA THR A 76 -29.71 -3.65 -0.49
C THR A 76 -29.15 -2.83 -1.66
N PRO A 77 -29.54 -1.55 -1.79
CA PRO A 77 -29.05 -0.69 -2.87
C PRO A 77 -27.59 -0.27 -2.68
N SER A 78 -27.04 -0.40 -1.46
CA SER A 78 -25.67 0.00 -1.11
C SER A 78 -24.85 -1.18 -0.59
N PRO A 79 -23.70 -1.50 -1.19
CA PRO A 79 -22.78 -2.52 -0.67
C PRO A 79 -22.32 -2.26 0.77
N ASN A 80 -22.35 -0.99 1.22
CA ASN A 80 -21.98 -0.63 2.58
C ASN A 80 -23.08 -0.97 3.60
N GLU A 81 -24.34 -0.87 3.19
CA GLU A 81 -25.49 -1.19 4.02
C GLU A 81 -25.58 -2.70 4.25
N ALA A 82 -25.38 -3.51 3.20
CA ALA A 82 -25.27 -4.97 3.32
C ALA A 82 -24.25 -5.40 4.38
N PHE A 83 -23.08 -4.76 4.40
CA PHE A 83 -22.04 -5.07 5.38
C PHE A 83 -22.46 -4.73 6.82
N VAL A 84 -23.14 -3.59 7.02
CA VAL A 84 -23.65 -3.18 8.32
C VAL A 84 -24.77 -4.12 8.80
N ASN A 85 -25.61 -4.61 7.89
CA ASN A 85 -26.67 -5.56 8.24
C ASN A 85 -26.11 -6.90 8.73
N VAL A 86 -25.05 -7.41 8.10
CA VAL A 86 -24.45 -8.71 8.45
C VAL A 86 -23.52 -8.67 9.66
N PHE A 87 -22.72 -7.60 9.79
CA PHE A 87 -21.72 -7.45 10.84
C PHE A 87 -22.17 -6.50 11.97
N GLY A 88 -23.36 -5.93 11.87
CA GLY A 88 -23.87 -4.92 12.79
C GLY A 88 -23.27 -3.54 12.58
N LYS A 89 -23.65 -2.60 13.46
CA LYS A 89 -23.22 -1.20 13.42
C LYS A 89 -21.69 -1.05 13.49
N GLU A 90 -21.13 -0.18 12.66
CA GLU A 90 -19.70 0.17 12.69
C GLU A 90 -19.32 0.95 13.95
N HIS A 91 -18.05 0.85 14.34
CA HIS A 91 -17.51 1.61 15.45
C HIS A 91 -17.38 3.10 15.07
N PRO A 92 -17.73 4.07 15.94
CA PRO A 92 -17.71 5.51 15.58
C PRO A 92 -16.35 6.04 15.11
N ARG A 93 -15.25 5.41 15.56
CA ARG A 93 -13.88 5.82 15.24
C ARG A 93 -13.29 5.19 13.98
N TYR A 94 -13.80 4.06 13.51
CA TYR A 94 -13.22 3.39 12.35
C TYR A 94 -14.22 2.44 11.70
N VAL A 95 -14.09 2.27 10.38
CA VAL A 95 -14.91 1.36 9.57
C VAL A 95 -14.14 0.05 9.34
N ARG A 96 -14.79 -1.08 9.62
CA ARG A 96 -14.22 -2.40 9.33
C ARG A 96 -13.94 -2.57 7.84
N CYS A 97 -12.83 -3.25 7.54
CA CYS A 97 -12.43 -3.59 6.18
C CYS A 97 -12.24 -2.38 5.25
N MET A 98 -11.92 -1.18 5.75
CA MET A 98 -11.65 0.01 4.92
C MET A 98 -10.21 0.52 5.00
N GLY A 99 -9.38 -0.07 5.86
CA GLY A 99 -8.01 0.38 6.07
C GLY A 99 -7.87 1.33 7.25
N LEU A 100 -6.74 2.02 7.32
CA LEU A 100 -6.40 2.89 8.44
C LEU A 100 -7.13 4.23 8.33
N GLY A 101 -7.77 4.65 9.42
CA GLY A 101 -8.25 6.03 9.60
C GLY A 101 -9.58 6.38 8.94
N ILE A 102 -10.26 5.44 8.27
CA ILE A 102 -11.58 5.72 7.68
C ILE A 102 -12.67 5.66 8.74
N THR A 103 -13.41 6.75 8.94
CA THR A 103 -14.52 6.85 9.90
C THR A 103 -15.88 6.64 9.23
N PRO A 104 -16.92 6.21 9.98
CA PRO A 104 -18.26 6.03 9.42
C PRO A 104 -18.82 7.28 8.74
N SER A 105 -18.55 8.49 9.26
CA SER A 105 -19.01 9.75 8.67
C SER A 105 -18.49 10.00 7.24
N GLN A 106 -17.31 9.46 6.91
CA GLN A 106 -16.69 9.59 5.58
C GLN A 106 -17.34 8.66 4.54
N ILE A 107 -18.00 7.58 4.97
CA ILE A 107 -18.65 6.62 4.07
C ILE A 107 -20.17 6.84 3.96
N THR A 108 -20.79 7.49 4.94
CA THR A 108 -22.24 7.75 4.95
C THR A 108 -22.63 9.06 4.27
N THR A 109 -21.69 10.00 4.12
CA THR A 109 -21.93 11.24 3.38
C THR A 109 -21.66 11.00 1.90
N SER A 110 -22.73 10.96 1.13
CA SER A 110 -22.73 10.78 -0.32
C SER A 110 -21.71 11.70 -1.01
N THR A 111 -20.74 11.10 -1.71
CA THR A 111 -20.10 11.54 -2.97
C THR A 111 -19.40 12.92 -3.06
N SER A 112 -19.49 13.86 -2.12
CA SER A 112 -18.93 15.22 -2.33
C SER A 112 -17.58 15.48 -1.66
N HIS A 113 -17.15 14.60 -0.76
CA HIS A 113 -15.79 14.64 -0.24
C HIS A 113 -15.06 13.43 -0.78
N SER A 114 -14.69 13.51 -2.07
CA SER A 114 -13.43 12.91 -2.53
C SER A 114 -12.47 13.12 -1.39
N VAL A 115 -12.09 12.01 -0.74
CA VAL A 115 -11.09 11.99 0.31
C VAL A 115 -10.03 12.96 -0.14
N ARG A 116 -10.02 14.13 0.50
CA ARG A 116 -8.90 15.01 0.47
C ARG A 116 -7.89 14.17 1.22
N SER A 117 -7.18 13.36 0.45
CA SER A 117 -5.83 12.94 0.75
C SER A 117 -5.04 14.24 0.88
N THR A 118 -5.27 14.98 1.95
CA THR A 118 -4.55 16.20 2.31
C THR A 118 -3.09 15.90 2.62
N SER A 119 -2.68 14.64 2.54
CA SER A 119 -1.29 14.21 2.52
C SER A 119 -0.78 13.76 1.15
N SER A 120 -1.63 13.42 0.15
CA SER A 120 -1.11 12.84 -1.10
C SER A 120 -0.68 13.88 -2.11
N SER A 121 -1.36 15.04 -2.23
CA SER A 121 -0.98 16.05 -3.23
C SER A 121 0.42 16.61 -2.96
N GLU A 122 0.68 17.05 -1.72
CA GLU A 122 1.98 17.59 -1.34
C GLU A 122 3.08 16.53 -1.33
N ALA A 123 2.76 15.29 -0.92
CA ALA A 123 3.72 14.19 -0.96
C ALA A 123 4.06 13.79 -2.40
N ASN A 124 3.06 13.75 -3.30
CA ASN A 124 3.25 13.46 -4.71
C ASN A 124 4.05 14.58 -5.40
N GLU A 125 3.73 15.85 -5.14
CA GLU A 125 4.52 16.98 -5.65
C GLU A 125 5.98 16.94 -5.19
N LYS A 126 6.22 16.59 -3.92
CA LYS A 126 7.58 16.41 -3.40
C LYS A 126 8.27 15.21 -4.06
N MET A 127 7.53 14.12 -4.31
CA MET A 127 8.04 12.93 -4.99
C MET A 127 8.45 13.24 -6.44
N GLU A 128 7.62 13.97 -7.17
CA GLU A 128 7.93 14.42 -8.54
C GLU A 128 9.15 15.36 -8.56
N LYS A 129 9.20 16.33 -7.64
CA LYS A 129 10.38 17.21 -7.51
C LYS A 129 11.66 16.43 -7.22
N MET A 130 11.60 15.46 -6.31
CA MET A 130 12.74 14.58 -6.02
C MET A 130 13.13 13.74 -7.23
N GLN A 131 12.16 13.24 -8.00
CA GLN A 131 12.44 12.44 -9.19
C GLN A 131 13.18 13.24 -10.26
N VAL A 132 12.73 14.49 -10.52
CA VAL A 132 13.40 15.43 -11.43
C VAL A 132 14.83 15.73 -10.95
N GLU A 133 15.03 15.90 -9.65
CA GLU A 133 16.35 16.16 -9.07
C GLU A 133 17.29 14.95 -9.18
N ILE A 134 16.77 13.74 -8.99
CA ILE A 134 17.52 12.49 -9.20
C ILE A 134 17.98 12.36 -10.65
N ASP A 135 17.10 12.64 -11.63
CA ASP A 135 17.47 12.53 -13.04
C ASP A 135 18.48 13.60 -13.45
N ARG A 136 18.38 14.80 -12.87
CA ARG A 136 19.40 15.86 -13.03
C ARG A 136 20.74 15.46 -12.42
N LEU A 137 20.74 14.85 -11.24
CA LEU A 137 21.95 14.34 -10.57
C LEU A 137 22.63 13.26 -11.41
N LYS A 138 21.87 12.28 -11.91
CA LYS A 138 22.38 11.22 -12.79
C LYS A 138 23.09 11.80 -14.03
N LYS A 139 22.51 12.82 -14.67
CA LYS A 139 23.14 13.47 -15.83
C LYS A 139 24.49 14.10 -15.48
N ARG A 140 24.59 14.78 -14.33
CA ARG A 140 25.85 15.36 -13.86
C ARG A 140 26.89 14.31 -13.50
N ASP A 141 26.47 13.18 -12.94
CA ASP A 141 27.41 12.07 -12.66
C ASP A 141 28.04 11.54 -13.96
N PHE A 142 27.27 11.39 -15.04
CA PHE A 142 27.82 11.02 -16.35
C PHE A 142 28.83 12.06 -16.88
N GLU A 143 28.56 13.36 -16.72
CA GLU A 143 29.49 14.43 -17.12
C GLU A 143 30.79 14.39 -16.30
N VAL A 144 30.70 14.14 -15.00
CA VAL A 144 31.85 14.01 -14.11
C VAL A 144 32.71 12.80 -14.49
N ASP A 145 32.11 11.67 -14.83
CA ASP A 145 32.86 10.48 -15.23
C ASP A 145 33.58 10.68 -16.57
N MET A 146 32.93 11.33 -17.54
CA MET A 146 33.59 11.70 -18.80
C MET A 146 34.77 12.68 -18.57
N LEU A 147 34.62 13.66 -17.68
CA LEU A 147 35.71 14.58 -17.34
C LEU A 147 36.87 13.86 -16.64
N LYS A 148 36.60 12.89 -15.76
CA LYS A 148 37.66 12.07 -15.14
C LYS A 148 38.46 11.31 -16.19
N GLU A 149 37.82 10.73 -17.20
CA GLU A 149 38.50 10.04 -18.30
C GLU A 149 39.38 10.99 -19.13
N GLN A 150 38.86 12.18 -19.46
CA GLN A 150 39.64 13.20 -20.18
C GLN A 150 40.87 13.66 -19.40
N ILE A 151 40.73 13.88 -18.09
CA ILE A 151 41.85 14.25 -17.21
C ILE A 151 42.87 13.11 -17.16
N ALA A 152 42.43 11.87 -17.00
CA ALA A 152 43.33 10.70 -17.00
C ALA A 152 44.12 10.59 -18.31
N PHE A 153 43.47 10.83 -19.45
CA PHE A 153 44.12 10.85 -20.76
C PHE A 153 45.19 11.96 -20.87
N LEU A 154 44.87 13.18 -20.44
CA LEU A 154 45.82 14.30 -20.45
C LEU A 154 47.02 14.05 -19.54
N MET A 155 46.80 13.45 -18.36
CA MET A 155 47.89 13.07 -17.45
C MET A 155 48.84 12.04 -18.08
N GLN A 156 48.31 11.05 -18.82
CA GLN A 156 49.14 10.08 -19.54
C GLN A 156 49.97 10.73 -20.66
N MET A 157 49.39 11.70 -21.36
CA MET A 157 50.08 12.47 -22.41
C MET A 157 51.23 13.31 -21.85
N GLN A 158 51.03 14.01 -20.73
CA GLN A 158 52.10 14.77 -20.05
C GLN A 158 53.22 13.87 -19.58
N ASN A 159 52.92 12.75 -18.91
CA ASN A 159 53.92 11.80 -18.46
C ASN A 159 54.76 11.22 -19.60
N SER A 160 54.15 11.02 -20.77
CA SER A 160 54.84 10.54 -21.97
C SER A 160 55.74 11.62 -22.59
N ARG A 161 55.28 12.88 -22.60
CA ARG A 161 56.06 14.02 -23.08
C ARG A 161 57.27 14.30 -22.19
N ASP A 162 57.10 14.26 -20.86
CA ASP A 162 58.20 14.48 -19.91
C ASP A 162 59.28 13.38 -19.99
N LYS A 163 58.89 12.14 -20.29
CA LYS A 163 59.83 11.04 -20.57
C LYS A 163 60.62 11.27 -21.85
N GLN A 164 59.98 11.76 -22.91
CA GLN A 164 60.70 12.08 -24.15
C GLN A 164 61.68 13.23 -23.96
N ILE A 165 61.29 14.29 -23.25
CA ILE A 165 62.18 15.44 -22.97
C ILE A 165 63.46 14.99 -22.23
N LYS A 166 63.34 14.08 -21.25
CA LYS A 166 64.49 13.52 -20.52
C LYS A 166 65.40 12.60 -21.34
N LEU A 167 64.94 12.07 -22.47
CA LEU A 167 65.75 11.24 -23.37
C LEU A 167 66.63 12.06 -24.32
N PHE A 168 66.34 13.36 -24.49
CA PHE A 168 67.05 14.27 -25.38
C PHE A 168 67.86 15.36 -24.64
N SER A 169 67.95 15.30 -23.30
CA SER A 169 68.84 16.13 -22.46
C SER A 169 69.99 15.30 -21.93
#